data_AF-A0A958CS32-F1
#
_entry.id   AF-A0A958CS32-F1
#
_cell.length_a   1.000
_cell.length_b   1.000
_cell.length_c   1.000
_cell.angle_alpha   90.00
_cell.angle_beta   90.00
_cell.angle_gamma   90.00
#
_symmetry.space_group_name_H-M   'P 1'
#
loop_
_entity.id
_entity.type
_entity.pdbx_description
1 polymer ?
#
loop_
_entity_poly.entity_id
_entity_poly.type
_entity_poly.pdbx_seq_one_letter_code
_entity_poly.pdbx_strand_id
1 'polypeptide(L)'
;MENETYPASTAELLTRIQTSWDDLWATIDGLTPAQMEIPDTGGWSIKDNLAHLTVWERYMLLHYLQGRPAGEAMGLDEATVQSHYDEINAAIHERNRDRSLDEVTRMACAIHQEVVDYLAAVSFETLMRQKDDDDPEKRPLLAWVAGNTYEHYDEHLDAIRALVGRAS
;
A
#
# COMPACT_ATOMS: atom_id res chain seq x y z
N MET A 1 3.67 9.91 -19.47
CA MET A 1 4.36 9.30 -18.32
C MET A 1 5.66 10.05 -18.21
N GLU A 2 5.73 10.98 -17.28
CA GLU A 2 7.00 11.66 -16.97
C GLU A 2 8.04 10.60 -16.60
N ASN A 3 9.30 10.83 -16.97
CA ASN A 3 10.42 9.97 -16.62
C ASN A 3 10.62 9.99 -15.10
N GLU A 4 9.75 9.33 -14.36
CA GLU A 4 9.96 9.17 -12.93
C GLU A 4 11.12 8.20 -12.76
N THR A 5 12.22 8.77 -12.27
CA THR A 5 13.46 8.03 -12.14
C THR A 5 13.32 7.20 -10.87
N TYR A 6 13.24 5.89 -11.03
CA TYR A 6 13.29 4.95 -9.91
C TYR A 6 14.47 5.28 -8.98
N PRO A 7 14.36 5.00 -7.67
CA PRO A 7 15.49 5.13 -6.75
C PRO A 7 16.74 4.45 -7.32
N ALA A 8 17.93 5.02 -7.12
CA ALA A 8 19.17 4.49 -7.66
C ALA A 8 19.90 3.52 -6.70
N SER A 9 19.36 3.32 -5.48
CA SER A 9 19.93 2.43 -4.47
C SER A 9 18.89 2.02 -3.43
N THR A 10 19.19 0.96 -2.65
CA THR A 10 18.37 0.55 -1.50
C THR A 10 18.19 1.69 -0.49
N ALA A 11 19.25 2.46 -0.22
CA ALA A 11 19.17 3.58 0.72
C ALA A 11 18.19 4.67 0.24
N GLU A 12 18.22 5.00 -1.06
CA GLU A 12 17.30 5.98 -1.63
C GLU A 12 15.85 5.45 -1.63
N LEU A 13 15.66 4.17 -1.99
CA LEU A 13 14.35 3.53 -1.96
C LEU A 13 13.73 3.59 -0.55
N LEU A 14 14.47 3.15 0.46
CA LEU A 14 14.00 3.17 1.85
C LEU A 14 13.74 4.60 2.34
N THR A 15 14.53 5.58 1.91
CA THR A 15 14.30 6.99 2.25
C THR A 15 12.98 7.51 1.69
N ARG A 16 12.67 7.19 0.42
CA ARG A 16 11.39 7.59 -0.21
C ARG A 16 10.21 6.94 0.49
N ILE A 17 10.29 5.62 0.73
CA ILE A 17 9.26 4.86 1.46
C ILE A 17 8.99 5.47 2.83
N GLN A 18 10.05 5.73 3.61
CA GLN A 18 9.89 6.29 4.96
C GLN A 18 9.29 7.71 4.92
N THR A 19 9.69 8.54 3.96
CA THR A 19 9.20 9.92 3.87
C THR A 19 7.70 9.95 3.58
N SER A 20 7.22 9.21 2.57
CA SER A 20 5.80 9.15 2.25
C SER A 20 4.98 8.47 3.35
N TRP A 21 5.57 7.48 4.04
CA TRP A 21 4.94 6.87 5.22
C TRP A 21 4.78 7.87 6.37
N ASP A 22 5.83 8.63 6.69
CA ASP A 22 5.79 9.65 7.73
C ASP A 22 4.78 10.77 7.39
N ASP A 23 4.70 11.19 6.13
CA ASP A 23 3.73 12.18 5.65
C ASP A 23 2.27 11.68 5.77
N LEU A 24 2.03 10.39 5.50
CA LEU A 24 0.74 9.75 5.69
C LEU A 24 0.32 9.81 7.16
N TRP A 25 1.20 9.39 8.08
CA TRP A 25 0.90 9.42 9.53
C TRP A 25 0.76 10.84 10.08
N ALA A 26 1.60 11.77 9.62
CA ALA A 26 1.49 13.17 10.02
C ALA A 26 0.17 13.81 9.58
N THR A 27 -0.38 13.38 8.44
CA THR A 27 -1.68 13.89 7.92
C THR A 27 -2.85 13.50 8.82
N ILE A 28 -2.77 12.37 9.50
CA ILE A 28 -3.85 11.84 10.37
C ILE A 28 -3.56 12.01 11.86
N ASP A 29 -2.40 12.58 12.20
CA ASP A 29 -2.02 12.87 13.59
C ASP A 29 -3.01 13.85 14.23
N GLY A 30 -3.33 13.61 15.51
CA GLY A 30 -4.28 14.42 16.26
C GLY A 30 -5.77 14.15 15.98
N LEU A 31 -6.12 13.27 15.03
CA LEU A 31 -7.51 12.84 14.84
C LEU A 31 -7.98 11.93 15.98
N THR A 32 -9.23 12.12 16.40
CA THR A 32 -9.91 11.19 17.31
C THR A 32 -10.32 9.91 16.60
N PRO A 33 -10.50 8.78 17.32
CA PRO A 33 -10.98 7.54 16.71
C PRO A 33 -12.30 7.70 15.94
N ALA A 34 -13.22 8.52 16.45
CA ALA A 34 -14.48 8.80 15.77
C ALA A 34 -14.27 9.50 14.42
N GLN A 35 -13.33 10.45 14.32
CA GLN A 35 -13.01 11.16 13.09
C GLN A 35 -12.38 10.24 12.03
N MET A 36 -11.56 9.27 12.46
CA MET A 36 -10.92 8.28 11.59
C MET A 36 -11.92 7.34 10.91
N GLU A 37 -13.12 7.19 11.47
CA GLU A 37 -14.17 6.26 11.00
C GLU A 37 -15.29 6.96 10.22
N ILE A 38 -15.25 8.29 10.03
CA ILE A 38 -16.26 9.00 9.24
C ILE A 38 -16.06 8.69 7.75
N PRO A 39 -17.05 8.08 7.06
CA PRO A 39 -16.93 7.81 5.63
C PRO A 39 -17.21 9.05 4.78
N ASP A 40 -16.60 9.12 3.61
CA ASP A 40 -16.97 10.06 2.55
C ASP A 40 -18.24 9.63 1.79
N THR A 41 -18.55 10.34 0.70
CA THR A 41 -19.67 10.01 -0.19
C THR A 41 -19.50 8.70 -0.96
N GLY A 42 -18.27 8.20 -1.07
CA GLY A 42 -17.96 6.88 -1.63
C GLY A 42 -18.06 5.75 -0.61
N GLY A 43 -18.27 6.06 0.68
CA GLY A 43 -18.38 5.08 1.75
C GLY A 43 -17.04 4.70 2.38
N TRP A 44 -15.96 5.42 2.07
CA TRP A 44 -14.62 5.14 2.58
C TRP A 44 -14.23 6.12 3.67
N SER A 45 -13.81 5.58 4.81
CA SER A 45 -13.21 6.35 5.91
C SER A 45 -11.69 6.42 5.80
N ILE A 46 -11.04 7.21 6.66
CA ILE A 46 -9.58 7.24 6.75
C ILE A 46 -9.06 5.86 7.18
N LYS A 47 -9.73 5.22 8.14
CA LYS A 47 -9.45 3.83 8.55
C LYS A 47 -9.50 2.87 7.36
N ASP A 48 -10.50 3.00 6.49
CA ASP A 48 -10.64 2.11 5.33
C ASP A 48 -9.53 2.32 4.30
N ASN A 49 -9.10 3.57 4.09
CA ASN A 49 -7.94 3.87 3.25
C ASN A 49 -6.65 3.25 3.80
N LEU A 50 -6.40 3.35 5.12
CA LEU A 50 -5.25 2.69 5.75
C LEU A 50 -5.29 1.17 5.58
N ALA A 51 -6.46 0.56 5.76
CA ALA A 51 -6.63 -0.88 5.57
C ALA A 51 -6.35 -1.30 4.12
N HIS A 52 -6.80 -0.51 3.16
CA HIS A 52 -6.55 -0.75 1.73
C HIS A 52 -5.08 -0.65 1.35
N LEU A 53 -4.41 0.44 1.74
CA LEU A 53 -2.96 0.62 1.55
C LEU A 53 -2.18 -0.57 2.14
N THR A 54 -2.52 -0.97 3.37
CA THR A 54 -1.90 -2.11 4.08
C THR A 54 -2.06 -3.43 3.33
N VAL A 55 -3.24 -3.69 2.75
CA VAL A 55 -3.50 -4.94 2.02
C VAL A 55 -2.70 -5.00 0.72
N TRP A 56 -2.59 -3.89 -0.01
CA TRP A 56 -1.78 -3.81 -1.23
C TRP A 56 -0.28 -3.91 -0.94
N GLU A 57 0.20 -3.26 0.12
CA GLU A 57 1.60 -3.37 0.57
C GLU A 57 1.94 -4.82 0.96
N ARG A 58 1.07 -5.49 1.73
CA ARG A 58 1.22 -6.92 2.06
C ARG A 58 1.17 -7.80 0.82
N TYR A 59 0.26 -7.51 -0.11
CA TYR A 59 0.15 -8.25 -1.37
C TYR A 59 1.45 -8.16 -2.17
N MET A 60 2.01 -6.97 -2.32
CA MET A 60 3.31 -6.77 -2.99
C MET A 60 4.41 -7.59 -2.32
N LEU A 61 4.54 -7.53 -0.99
CA LEU A 61 5.55 -8.28 -0.25
C LEU A 61 5.42 -9.79 -0.49
N LEU A 62 4.23 -10.33 -0.28
CA LEU A 62 4.03 -11.78 -0.30
C LEU A 62 4.00 -12.33 -1.73
N HIS A 63 3.27 -11.69 -2.63
CA HIS A 63 3.09 -12.18 -3.99
C HIS A 63 4.28 -11.82 -4.89
N TYR A 64 4.63 -10.53 -4.97
CA TYR A 64 5.66 -10.08 -5.92
C TYR A 64 7.08 -10.38 -5.45
N LEU A 65 7.37 -10.22 -4.15
CA LEU A 65 8.74 -10.41 -3.65
C LEU A 65 9.01 -11.83 -3.12
N GLN A 66 7.99 -12.51 -2.59
CA GLN A 66 8.13 -13.84 -2.00
C GLN A 66 7.48 -14.97 -2.80
N GLY A 67 6.80 -14.65 -3.92
CA GLY A 67 6.24 -15.66 -4.83
C GLY A 67 5.06 -16.45 -4.26
N ARG A 68 4.34 -15.92 -3.27
CA ARG A 68 3.13 -16.55 -2.70
C ARG A 68 1.94 -16.42 -3.66
N PRO A 69 0.94 -17.33 -3.60
CA PRO A 69 -0.30 -17.17 -4.36
C PRO A 69 -0.99 -15.83 -4.08
N ALA A 70 -1.61 -15.26 -5.11
CA ALA A 70 -2.20 -13.91 -5.06
C ALA A 70 -3.34 -13.82 -4.04
N GLY A 71 -4.24 -14.81 -4.03
CA GLY A 71 -5.30 -14.95 -3.04
C GLY A 71 -4.78 -15.02 -1.61
N GLU A 72 -3.74 -15.83 -1.36
CA GLU A 72 -3.12 -15.93 -0.02
C GLU A 72 -2.52 -14.59 0.43
N ALA A 73 -1.78 -13.95 -0.47
CA ALA A 73 -1.09 -12.68 -0.24
C ALA A 73 -2.06 -11.56 0.10
N MET A 74 -3.19 -11.47 -0.61
CA MET A 74 -4.23 -10.45 -0.37
C MET A 74 -5.19 -10.85 0.75
N GLY A 75 -5.31 -12.14 1.03
CA GLY A 75 -6.32 -12.70 1.93
C GLY A 75 -7.71 -12.78 1.28
N LEU A 76 -7.80 -12.89 -0.04
CA LEU A 76 -9.04 -13.06 -0.80
C LEU A 76 -9.00 -14.40 -1.55
N ASP A 77 -10.12 -14.84 -2.12
CA ASP A 77 -10.10 -15.99 -3.02
C ASP A 77 -9.46 -15.61 -4.38
N GLU A 78 -8.87 -16.59 -5.05
CA GLU A 78 -8.13 -16.36 -6.31
C GLU A 78 -9.01 -15.79 -7.43
N ALA A 79 -10.32 -16.11 -7.45
CA ALA A 79 -11.21 -15.58 -8.49
C ALA A 79 -11.41 -14.07 -8.30
N THR A 80 -11.55 -13.62 -7.05
CA THR A 80 -11.61 -12.20 -6.72
C THR A 80 -10.29 -11.49 -7.06
N VAL A 81 -9.11 -12.06 -6.77
CA VAL A 81 -7.85 -11.36 -7.10
C VAL A 81 -7.58 -11.30 -8.61
N GLN A 82 -8.27 -12.12 -9.42
CA GLN A 82 -8.21 -12.09 -10.88
C GLN A 82 -9.24 -11.15 -11.52
N SER A 83 -10.08 -10.47 -10.74
CA SER A 83 -11.09 -9.55 -11.25
C SER A 83 -10.52 -8.16 -11.54
N HIS A 84 -11.40 -7.21 -11.92
CA HIS A 84 -11.03 -5.81 -12.04
C HIS A 84 -10.65 -5.20 -10.68
N TYR A 85 -9.77 -4.19 -10.68
CA TYR A 85 -9.31 -3.51 -9.46
C TYR A 85 -10.46 -2.96 -8.62
N ASP A 86 -11.54 -2.46 -9.23
CA ASP A 86 -12.70 -1.96 -8.50
C ASP A 86 -13.39 -3.07 -7.67
N GLU A 87 -13.47 -4.28 -8.22
CA GLU A 87 -14.03 -5.45 -7.53
C GLU A 87 -13.11 -5.93 -6.39
N ILE A 88 -11.79 -5.93 -6.63
CA ILE A 88 -10.78 -6.22 -5.60
C ILE A 88 -10.88 -5.21 -4.46
N ASN A 89 -10.92 -3.91 -4.78
CA ASN A 89 -10.97 -2.83 -3.81
C ASN A 89 -12.27 -2.87 -2.99
N ALA A 90 -13.41 -3.18 -3.63
CA ALA A 90 -14.67 -3.40 -2.93
C ALA A 90 -14.61 -4.61 -1.98
N ALA A 91 -13.97 -5.72 -2.39
CA ALA A 91 -13.78 -6.88 -1.54
C ALA A 91 -12.83 -6.60 -0.36
N ILE A 92 -11.77 -5.82 -0.58
CA ILE A 92 -10.87 -5.34 0.48
C ILE A 92 -11.66 -4.46 1.46
N HIS A 93 -12.45 -3.51 0.97
CA HIS A 93 -13.28 -2.63 1.80
C HIS A 93 -14.24 -3.43 2.66
N GLU A 94 -15.04 -4.32 2.06
CA GLU A 94 -16.01 -5.15 2.77
C GLU A 94 -15.34 -6.01 3.86
N ARG A 95 -14.22 -6.66 3.53
CA ARG A 95 -13.50 -7.52 4.48
C ARG A 95 -12.92 -6.75 5.68
N ASN A 96 -12.59 -5.48 5.50
CA ASN A 96 -11.94 -4.65 6.51
C ASN A 96 -12.89 -3.71 7.24
N ARG A 97 -14.13 -3.52 6.75
CA ARG A 97 -15.08 -2.53 7.28
C ARG A 97 -15.30 -2.65 8.79
N ASP A 98 -15.43 -3.88 9.29
CA ASP A 98 -15.71 -4.15 10.70
C ASP A 98 -14.45 -4.24 11.59
N ARG A 99 -13.25 -4.13 11.02
CA ARG A 99 -12.01 -4.09 11.82
C ARG A 99 -11.94 -2.80 12.62
N SER A 100 -11.45 -2.90 13.86
CA SER A 100 -11.23 -1.72 14.69
C SER A 100 -10.09 -0.87 14.15
N LEU A 101 -10.11 0.43 14.45
CA LEU A 101 -9.02 1.34 14.11
C LEU A 101 -7.67 0.85 14.67
N ASP A 102 -7.64 0.33 15.90
CA ASP A 102 -6.42 -0.21 16.52
C ASP A 102 -5.85 -1.39 15.71
N GLU A 103 -6.71 -2.33 15.29
CA GLU A 103 -6.28 -3.46 14.47
C GLU A 103 -5.71 -3.00 13.14
N VAL A 104 -6.37 -2.07 12.46
CA VAL A 104 -5.90 -1.54 11.17
C VAL A 104 -4.55 -0.84 11.33
N THR A 105 -4.40 0.04 12.31
CA THR A 105 -3.13 0.75 12.57
C THR A 105 -1.99 -0.21 12.92
N ARG A 106 -2.25 -1.20 13.80
CA ARG A 106 -1.22 -2.20 14.14
C ARG A 106 -0.82 -3.04 12.93
N MET A 107 -1.79 -3.42 12.09
CA MET A 107 -1.52 -4.16 10.86
C MET A 107 -0.67 -3.32 9.89
N ALA A 108 -1.02 -2.05 9.70
CA ALA A 108 -0.29 -1.13 8.84
C ALA A 108 1.17 -1.03 9.28
N CYS A 109 1.42 -0.72 10.56
CA CYS A 109 2.79 -0.60 11.08
C CYS A 109 3.59 -1.91 10.99
N ALA A 110 2.95 -3.06 11.26
CA ALA A 110 3.62 -4.35 11.19
C ALA A 110 4.03 -4.71 9.75
N ILE A 111 3.12 -4.56 8.79
CA ILE A 111 3.39 -4.86 7.39
C ILE A 111 4.44 -3.90 6.81
N HIS A 112 4.33 -2.61 7.12
CA HIS A 112 5.34 -1.63 6.71
C HIS A 112 6.74 -2.01 7.20
N GLN A 113 6.87 -2.40 8.48
CA GLN A 113 8.15 -2.83 9.02
C GLN A 113 8.68 -4.09 8.34
N GLU A 114 7.81 -5.08 8.08
CA GLU A 114 8.19 -6.30 7.35
C GLU A 114 8.69 -5.97 5.93
N VAL A 115 8.06 -5.01 5.25
CA VAL A 115 8.50 -4.52 3.94
C VAL A 115 9.86 -3.85 4.03
N VAL A 116 10.04 -2.91 4.96
CA VAL A 116 11.32 -2.21 5.16
C VAL A 116 12.45 -3.20 5.46
N ASP A 117 12.21 -4.16 6.35
CA ASP A 117 13.20 -5.19 6.72
C ASP A 117 13.56 -6.07 5.52
N TYR A 118 12.57 -6.50 4.73
CA TYR A 118 12.81 -7.29 3.53
C TYR A 118 13.62 -6.50 2.49
N LEU A 119 13.23 -5.26 2.22
CA LEU A 119 13.89 -4.38 1.24
C LEU A 119 15.33 -4.01 1.66
N ALA A 120 15.60 -3.91 2.96
CA ALA A 120 16.94 -3.71 3.49
C ALA A 120 17.84 -4.95 3.31
N ALA A 121 17.26 -6.15 3.31
CA ALA A 121 17.98 -7.41 3.20
C ALA A 121 18.23 -7.87 1.76
N VAL A 122 17.34 -7.53 0.83
CA VAL A 122 17.46 -7.91 -0.59
C VAL A 122 18.45 -7.00 -1.33
N SER A 123 19.18 -7.55 -2.30
CA SER A 123 20.08 -6.73 -3.10
C SER A 123 19.32 -5.80 -4.04
N PHE A 124 19.78 -4.56 -4.17
CA PHE A 124 19.18 -3.60 -5.10
C PHE A 124 19.15 -4.11 -6.55
N GLU A 125 20.18 -4.86 -6.97
CA GLU A 125 20.22 -5.51 -8.29
C GLU A 125 19.03 -6.46 -8.48
N THR A 126 18.63 -7.20 -7.45
CA THR A 126 17.45 -8.09 -7.53
C THR A 126 16.18 -7.29 -7.79
N LEU A 127 16.00 -6.15 -7.11
CA LEU A 127 14.85 -5.27 -7.34
C LEU A 127 14.83 -4.68 -8.75
N MET A 128 16.00 -4.50 -9.37
CA MET A 128 16.13 -4.01 -10.74
C MET A 128 15.93 -5.08 -11.82
N ARG A 129 15.80 -6.36 -11.44
CA ARG A 129 15.47 -7.42 -12.40
C ARG A 129 14.01 -7.30 -12.82
N GLN A 130 13.74 -7.67 -14.07
CA GLN A 130 12.37 -7.77 -14.58
C GLN A 130 11.61 -8.81 -13.78
N LYS A 131 10.36 -8.50 -13.45
CA LYS A 131 9.47 -9.43 -12.75
C LYS A 131 9.16 -10.65 -13.62
N ASP A 132 8.70 -10.38 -14.84
CA ASP A 132 8.29 -11.38 -15.82
C ASP A 132 8.97 -11.06 -17.16
N ASP A 133 9.61 -12.05 -17.78
CA ASP A 133 10.31 -11.89 -19.07
C ASP A 133 9.35 -11.44 -20.20
N ASP A 134 8.04 -11.67 -20.02
CA ASP A 134 6.98 -11.34 -20.95
C ASP A 134 6.29 -9.99 -20.67
N ASP A 135 6.69 -9.23 -19.64
CA ASP A 135 6.13 -7.88 -19.39
C ASP A 135 6.49 -6.95 -20.57
N PRO A 136 5.51 -6.47 -21.37
CA PRO A 136 5.79 -5.64 -22.54
C PRO A 136 6.47 -4.33 -22.18
N GLU A 137 6.28 -3.85 -20.95
CA GLU A 137 6.90 -2.63 -20.41
C GLU A 137 8.26 -2.90 -19.75
N LYS A 138 8.65 -4.18 -19.61
CA LYS A 138 9.93 -4.62 -19.03
C LYS A 138 10.19 -4.01 -17.66
N ARG A 139 9.15 -3.86 -16.84
CA ARG A 139 9.26 -3.17 -15.56
C ARG A 139 10.09 -3.99 -14.58
N PRO A 140 10.98 -3.34 -13.82
CA PRO A 140 11.69 -4.01 -12.73
C PRO A 140 10.73 -4.39 -11.60
N LEU A 141 11.11 -5.34 -10.74
CA LEU A 141 10.39 -5.60 -9.48
C LEU A 141 10.19 -4.32 -8.66
N LEU A 142 11.15 -3.39 -8.74
CA LEU A 142 11.11 -2.07 -8.11
C LEU A 142 9.86 -1.26 -8.48
N ALA A 143 9.30 -1.42 -9.68
CA ALA A 143 8.07 -0.74 -10.08
C ALA A 143 6.88 -1.15 -9.21
N TRP A 144 6.80 -2.43 -8.85
CA TRP A 144 5.75 -2.93 -7.98
C TRP A 144 5.94 -2.52 -6.53
N VAL A 145 7.20 -2.42 -6.07
CA VAL A 145 7.51 -1.86 -4.75
C VAL A 145 7.06 -0.40 -4.69
N ALA A 146 7.43 0.40 -5.69
CA ALA A 146 7.09 1.81 -5.77
C ALA A 146 5.57 2.04 -5.73
N GLY A 147 4.85 1.43 -6.67
CA GLY A 147 3.40 1.55 -6.81
C GLY A 147 2.56 0.90 -5.70
N ASN A 148 3.19 0.23 -4.72
CA ASN A 148 2.50 -0.29 -3.53
C ASN A 148 3.07 0.29 -2.22
N THR A 149 3.98 1.26 -2.30
CA THR A 149 4.54 1.97 -1.14
C THR A 149 4.45 3.48 -1.36
N TYR A 150 5.57 4.18 -1.58
CA TYR A 150 5.60 5.64 -1.58
C TYR A 150 4.66 6.28 -2.63
N GLU A 151 4.60 5.76 -3.86
CA GLU A 151 3.65 6.28 -4.88
C GLU A 151 2.20 6.07 -4.42
N HIS A 152 1.89 4.92 -3.84
CA HIS A 152 0.53 4.60 -3.39
C HIS A 152 0.11 5.44 -2.17
N TYR A 153 1.04 5.68 -1.24
CA TYR A 153 0.81 6.60 -0.12
C TYR A 153 0.52 8.00 -0.64
N ASP A 154 1.37 8.50 -1.55
CA ASP A 154 1.27 9.83 -2.11
C ASP A 154 -0.03 10.03 -2.90
N GLU A 155 -0.46 9.02 -3.67
CA GLU A 155 -1.75 9.01 -4.37
C GLU A 155 -2.94 9.12 -3.41
N HIS A 156 -2.89 8.46 -2.25
CA HIS A 156 -3.97 8.50 -1.26
C HIS A 156 -3.93 9.72 -0.35
N LEU A 157 -2.81 10.45 -0.24
CA LEU A 157 -2.68 11.61 0.64
C LEU A 157 -3.75 12.67 0.37
N ASP A 158 -4.05 12.98 -0.89
CA ASP A 158 -5.03 14.02 -1.23
C ASP A 158 -6.45 13.64 -0.81
N ALA A 159 -6.84 12.37 -1.01
CA ALA A 159 -8.13 11.85 -0.56
C ALA A 159 -8.24 11.87 0.98
N ILE A 160 -7.17 11.47 1.68
CA ILE A 160 -7.12 11.46 3.14
C ILE A 160 -7.15 12.89 3.70
N ARG A 161 -6.41 13.84 3.11
CA ARG A 161 -6.48 15.26 3.49
C ARG A 161 -7.88 15.84 3.33
N ALA A 162 -8.59 15.46 2.26
CA ALA A 162 -9.97 15.88 2.05
C ALA A 162 -10.92 15.32 3.12
N LEU A 163 -10.70 14.08 3.59
CA LEU A 163 -11.42 13.47 4.71
C LEU A 163 -11.11 14.18 6.04
N VAL A 164 -9.83 14.45 6.33
CA VAL A 164 -9.40 15.20 7.54
C VAL A 164 -10.10 16.54 7.63
N GLY A 165 -10.17 17.30 6.53
CA GLY A 165 -10.83 18.60 6.49
C GLY A 165 -12.35 18.56 6.71
N ARG A 166 -12.98 17.40 6.46
CA ARG A 166 -14.42 17.18 6.74
C ARG A 166 -14.68 16.71 8.16
N ALA A 167 -13.72 16.01 8.74
CA ALA A 167 -13.81 15.47 10.11
C ALA A 167 -13.45 16.52 11.18
N SER A 168 -12.81 17.64 10.79
CA SER A 168 -12.39 18.73 11.66
C SER A 168 -13.53 19.61 12.17
#